data_AF-B3G211-F1
#
_entry.id   AF-B3G211-F1
#
_cell.length_a   1.000
_cell.length_b   1.000
_cell.length_c   1.000
_cell.angle_alpha   90.00
_cell.angle_beta   90.00
_cell.angle_gamma   90.00
#
_symmetry.space_group_name_H-M   'P 1'
#
loop_
_entity.id
_entity.type
_entity.pdbx_description
1 polymer ?
#
loop_
_entity_poly.entity_id
_entity_poly.type
_entity_poly.pdbx_seq_one_letter_code
_entity_poly.pdbx_strand_id
1 'polypeptide(L)'
;MRETPIDKNLESILCSQYPKLLPAQGHGCLQLFGFECQDGWFGLIYAACDLIQQHIDHTGSEQAIASQIKEKFGGLRFYYHGGDDYVATMVDLVERLSESICELCGAPGCIHERDGWLSARCQHHEKYSETSPPDSSAWLRQGESLTEVLEAALALFALNSTQTSRWLVSPARAFGMKSPVEQLQEHNGFHDVMTLIGRIEYGVLR
;
A
#
# COMPACT_ATOMS: atom_id res chain seq x y z
N MET A 1 11.47 2.41 20.90
CA MET A 1 10.74 3.70 21.01
C MET A 1 9.30 3.37 20.62
N ARG A 2 8.27 3.82 21.36
CA ARG A 2 6.87 3.47 20.98
C ARG A 2 6.57 4.19 19.68
N GLU A 3 6.49 3.44 18.60
CA GLU A 3 6.01 3.94 17.32
C GLU A 3 4.59 4.43 17.52
N THR A 4 4.35 5.70 17.20
CA THR A 4 3.00 6.26 17.23
C THR A 4 2.18 5.47 16.20
N PRO A 5 1.05 4.85 16.58
CA PRO A 5 0.21 4.18 15.59
C PRO A 5 -0.36 5.19 14.60
N ILE A 6 -0.87 4.70 13.48
CA ILE A 6 -1.56 5.49 12.45
C ILE A 6 -2.52 6.50 13.08
N ASP A 7 -2.63 7.68 12.48
CA ASP A 7 -3.54 8.73 12.94
C ASP A 7 -4.97 8.19 13.08
N LYS A 8 -5.63 8.57 14.18
CA LYS A 8 -6.94 8.03 14.54
C LYS A 8 -8.04 8.40 13.54
N ASN A 9 -7.91 9.52 12.83
CA ASN A 9 -8.83 9.87 11.75
C ASN A 9 -8.66 8.92 10.56
N LEU A 10 -7.42 8.61 10.18
CA LEU A 10 -7.13 7.66 9.10
C LEU A 10 -7.60 6.24 9.44
N GLU A 11 -7.37 5.79 10.67
CA GLU A 11 -7.92 4.51 11.18
C GLU A 11 -9.45 4.48 11.07
N SER A 12 -10.13 5.55 11.50
CA SER A 12 -11.58 5.68 11.42
C SER A 12 -12.10 5.64 9.98
N ILE A 13 -11.39 6.30 9.05
CA ILE A 13 -11.71 6.27 7.62
C ILE A 13 -11.66 4.83 7.10
N LEU A 14 -10.55 4.10 7.31
CA LEU A 14 -10.40 2.72 6.85
C LEU A 14 -11.49 1.80 7.42
N CYS A 15 -11.69 1.81 8.73
CA CYS A 15 -12.68 0.98 9.40
C CYS A 15 -14.13 1.30 8.98
N SER A 16 -14.44 2.57 8.71
CA SER A 16 -15.79 2.98 8.29
C SER A 16 -16.07 2.65 6.83
N GLN A 17 -15.07 2.73 5.95
CA GLN A 17 -15.22 2.39 4.53
C GLN A 17 -15.23 0.90 4.28
N TYR A 18 -14.44 0.12 5.03
CA TYR A 18 -14.28 -1.32 4.83
C TYR A 18 -14.69 -2.15 6.06
N PRO A 19 -15.90 -1.99 6.62
CA PRO A 19 -16.29 -2.58 7.91
C PRO A 19 -16.38 -4.12 7.89
N LYS A 20 -16.55 -4.75 6.72
CA LYS A 20 -16.54 -6.23 6.59
C LYS A 20 -15.12 -6.80 6.69
N LEU A 21 -14.14 -6.08 6.14
CA LEU A 21 -12.73 -6.48 6.14
C LEU A 21 -12.03 -6.03 7.43
N LEU A 22 -12.37 -4.85 7.94
CA LEU A 22 -11.80 -4.21 9.12
C LEU A 22 -12.89 -4.05 10.20
N PRO A 23 -13.37 -5.15 10.82
CA PRO A 23 -14.42 -5.07 11.81
C PRO A 23 -13.93 -4.27 13.03
N ALA A 24 -14.72 -3.27 13.43
CA ALA A 24 -14.44 -2.49 14.63
C ALA A 24 -14.29 -3.40 15.85
N GLN A 25 -13.44 -2.99 16.80
CA GLN A 25 -13.28 -3.71 18.06
C GLN A 25 -14.63 -3.88 18.76
N GLY A 26 -15.09 -5.12 18.94
CA GLY A 26 -16.26 -5.43 19.77
C GLY A 26 -17.38 -6.29 19.17
N HIS A 27 -17.31 -6.72 17.90
CA HIS A 27 -18.36 -7.56 17.30
C HIS A 27 -17.82 -8.88 16.72
N GLY A 28 -18.06 -9.99 17.42
CA GLY A 28 -17.77 -11.36 16.95
C GLY A 28 -16.51 -12.01 17.52
N CYS A 29 -16.22 -13.23 17.06
CA CYS A 29 -15.05 -14.03 17.45
C CYS A 29 -13.74 -13.55 16.80
N LEU A 30 -13.83 -12.80 15.69
CA LEU A 30 -12.69 -12.24 14.97
C LEU A 30 -12.69 -10.73 15.20
N GLN A 31 -11.61 -10.21 15.79
CA GLN A 31 -11.47 -8.80 16.13
C GLN A 31 -10.18 -8.27 15.52
N LEU A 32 -10.23 -7.03 15.02
CA LEU A 32 -9.04 -6.31 14.62
C LEU A 32 -8.25 -5.90 15.89
N PHE A 33 -7.06 -6.49 16.07
CA PHE A 33 -6.13 -6.13 17.15
C PHE A 33 -5.66 -4.67 17.03
N GLY A 34 -5.64 -4.14 15.81
CA GLY A 34 -5.42 -2.72 15.52
C GLY A 34 -4.38 -2.49 14.44
N PHE A 35 -4.05 -1.21 14.28
CA PHE A 35 -2.99 -0.71 13.42
C PHE A 35 -1.75 -0.36 14.27
N GLU A 36 -0.64 -1.02 13.98
CA GLU A 36 0.67 -0.80 14.62
C GLU A 36 1.70 -0.43 13.54
N CYS A 37 1.34 0.53 12.69
CA CYS A 37 2.18 1.09 11.63
C CYS A 37 1.90 2.58 11.47
N GLN A 38 2.74 3.28 10.70
CA GLN A 38 2.71 4.72 10.52
C GLN A 38 1.90 5.17 9.29
N ASP A 39 1.55 6.47 9.22
CA ASP A 39 0.65 7.06 8.22
C ASP A 39 1.11 6.93 6.77
N GLY A 40 2.42 6.84 6.54
CA GLY A 40 3.00 6.73 5.20
C GLY A 40 2.61 5.47 4.43
N TRP A 41 2.10 4.44 5.12
CA TRP A 41 1.55 3.26 4.47
C TRP A 41 0.03 3.29 4.31
N PHE A 42 -0.64 4.38 4.69
CA PHE A 42 -2.09 4.52 4.54
C PHE A 42 -2.56 4.23 3.11
N GLY A 43 -1.91 4.80 2.09
CA GLY A 43 -2.30 4.60 0.70
C GLY A 43 -2.22 3.14 0.24
N LEU A 44 -1.22 2.37 0.71
CA LEU A 44 -1.11 0.94 0.43
C LEU A 44 -2.22 0.14 1.12
N ILE A 45 -2.50 0.45 2.38
CA ILE A 45 -3.54 -0.22 3.17
C ILE A 45 -4.92 0.07 2.56
N TYR A 46 -5.18 1.32 2.20
CA TYR A 46 -6.39 1.76 1.50
C TYR A 46 -6.60 0.94 0.22
N ALA A 47 -5.60 0.93 -0.67
CA ALA A 47 -5.69 0.22 -1.94
C ALA A 47 -5.90 -1.28 -1.76
N ALA A 48 -5.22 -1.91 -0.79
CA ALA A 48 -5.44 -3.32 -0.46
C ALA A 48 -6.87 -3.56 0.00
N CYS A 49 -7.39 -2.75 0.94
CA CYS A 49 -8.74 -2.92 1.45
C CYS A 49 -9.79 -2.75 0.36
N ASP A 50 -9.61 -1.75 -0.50
CA ASP A 50 -10.52 -1.44 -1.60
C ASP A 50 -10.59 -2.60 -2.60
N LEU A 51 -9.44 -3.03 -3.12
CA LEU A 51 -9.37 -4.09 -4.12
C LEU A 51 -9.79 -5.46 -3.58
N ILE A 52 -9.46 -5.78 -2.33
CA ILE A 52 -9.90 -7.02 -1.67
C ILE A 52 -11.42 -7.04 -1.51
N GLN A 53 -12.00 -5.95 -0.99
CA GLN A 53 -13.44 -5.89 -0.74
C GLN A 53 -14.24 -5.90 -2.05
N GLN A 54 -13.80 -5.17 -3.07
CA GLN A 54 -14.42 -5.18 -4.39
C GLN A 54 -14.37 -6.58 -5.03
N HIS A 55 -13.22 -7.26 -4.97
CA HIS A 55 -13.07 -8.62 -5.49
C HIS A 55 -14.01 -9.62 -4.80
N ILE A 56 -14.08 -9.59 -3.46
CA ILE A 56 -14.99 -10.46 -2.69
C ILE A 56 -16.44 -10.18 -3.06
N ASP A 57 -16.85 -8.91 -3.11
CA ASP A 57 -18.22 -8.54 -3.43
C ASP A 57 -18.59 -8.92 -4.89
N HIS A 58 -17.62 -8.92 -5.82
CA HIS A 58 -17.83 -9.30 -7.21
C HIS A 58 -17.92 -10.82 -7.42
N THR A 59 -17.06 -11.58 -6.74
CA THR A 59 -16.91 -13.03 -6.96
C THR A 59 -17.75 -13.88 -6.02
N GLY A 60 -18.15 -13.33 -4.87
CA GLY A 60 -18.79 -14.08 -3.80
C GLY A 60 -17.83 -15.02 -3.05
N SER A 61 -16.52 -14.79 -3.13
CA SER A 61 -15.51 -15.51 -2.36
C SER A 61 -15.70 -15.36 -0.84
N GLU A 62 -15.04 -16.23 -0.07
CA GLU A 62 -15.08 -16.14 1.40
C GLU A 62 -14.62 -14.76 1.88
N GLN A 63 -15.37 -14.15 2.80
CA GLN A 63 -15.04 -12.83 3.33
C GLN A 63 -13.68 -12.86 4.03
N ALA A 64 -12.74 -12.05 3.53
CA ALA A 64 -11.50 -11.78 4.22
C ALA A 64 -11.77 -10.85 5.42
N ILE A 65 -11.13 -11.14 6.55
CA ILE A 65 -11.22 -10.36 7.79
C ILE A 65 -9.81 -10.13 8.32
N ALA A 66 -9.40 -8.87 8.42
CA ALA A 66 -8.11 -8.49 8.99
C ALA A 66 -8.10 -8.76 10.49
N SER A 67 -7.02 -9.37 10.98
CA SER A 67 -6.76 -9.55 12.41
C SER A 67 -5.76 -8.55 12.95
N GLN A 68 -4.74 -8.14 12.18
CA GLN A 68 -3.78 -7.12 12.60
C GLN A 68 -3.03 -6.55 11.40
N ILE A 69 -2.79 -5.24 11.41
CA ILE A 69 -1.97 -4.55 10.40
C ILE A 69 -0.83 -3.85 11.14
N LYS A 70 0.43 -4.22 10.87
CA LYS A 70 1.57 -3.76 11.67
C LYS A 70 2.86 -3.60 10.88
N GLU A 71 3.78 -2.82 11.41
CA GLU A 71 5.18 -2.86 11.03
C GLU A 71 5.83 -4.16 11.55
N LYS A 72 6.71 -4.74 10.73
CA LYS A 72 7.65 -5.78 11.14
C LYS A 72 8.87 -5.82 10.22
N PHE A 73 10.06 -5.60 10.78
CA PHE A 73 11.36 -5.65 10.09
C PHE A 73 11.50 -4.69 8.90
N GLY A 74 10.94 -3.49 9.04
CA GLY A 74 10.94 -2.45 8.03
C GLY A 74 9.87 -2.60 6.94
N GLY A 75 8.93 -3.53 7.08
CA GLY A 75 7.82 -3.72 6.15
C GLY A 75 6.48 -3.91 6.84
N LEU A 76 5.41 -3.69 6.10
CA LEU A 76 4.03 -3.93 6.51
C LEU A 76 3.79 -5.44 6.64
N ARG A 77 2.98 -5.83 7.63
CA ARG A 77 2.37 -7.15 7.75
C ARG A 77 0.86 -7.00 7.89
N PHE A 78 0.14 -7.64 7.00
CA PHE A 78 -1.32 -7.63 6.95
C PHE A 78 -1.81 -9.04 7.29
N TYR A 79 -2.08 -9.29 8.57
CA TYR A 79 -2.65 -10.58 9.00
C TYR A 79 -4.16 -10.57 8.81
N TYR A 80 -4.69 -11.66 8.23
CA TYR A 80 -6.10 -11.82 7.94
C TYR A 80 -6.51 -13.30 7.99
N HIS A 81 -7.82 -13.53 7.95
CA HIS A 81 -8.48 -14.83 7.80
C HIS A 81 -9.46 -14.78 6.62
N GLY A 82 -9.79 -15.93 6.04
CA GLY A 82 -10.69 -16.03 4.88
C GLY A 82 -10.04 -15.52 3.59
N GLY A 83 -10.85 -15.21 2.57
CA GLY A 83 -10.36 -14.79 1.26
C GLY A 83 -9.94 -15.94 0.35
N ASP A 84 -9.37 -15.59 -0.80
CA ASP A 84 -8.87 -16.51 -1.82
C ASP A 84 -7.46 -16.10 -2.32
N ASP A 85 -6.99 -16.74 -3.40
CA ASP A 85 -5.66 -16.47 -3.96
C ASP A 85 -5.46 -15.02 -4.43
N TYR A 86 -6.54 -14.32 -4.81
CA TYR A 86 -6.47 -12.90 -5.16
C TYR A 86 -6.18 -12.05 -3.92
N VAL A 87 -6.88 -12.33 -2.81
CA VAL A 87 -6.64 -11.68 -1.52
C VAL A 87 -5.19 -11.89 -1.07
N ALA A 88 -4.69 -13.13 -1.18
CA ALA A 88 -3.31 -13.46 -0.84
C ALA A 88 -2.30 -12.71 -1.72
N THR A 89 -2.58 -12.60 -3.03
CA THR A 89 -1.75 -11.86 -3.99
C THR A 89 -1.72 -10.37 -3.67
N MET A 90 -2.86 -9.76 -3.35
CA MET A 90 -2.95 -8.35 -3.01
C MET A 90 -2.19 -8.03 -1.72
N VAL A 91 -2.35 -8.86 -0.68
CA VAL A 91 -1.60 -8.72 0.57
C VAL A 91 -0.09 -8.85 0.32
N ASP A 92 0.36 -9.87 -0.40
CA ASP A 92 1.79 -10.04 -0.72
C ASP A 92 2.34 -8.85 -1.54
N LEU A 93 1.54 -8.27 -2.45
CA LEU A 93 1.94 -7.08 -3.20
C LEU A 93 2.19 -5.88 -2.27
N VAL A 94 1.22 -5.53 -1.41
CA VAL A 94 1.36 -4.33 -0.56
C VAL A 94 2.41 -4.51 0.54
N GLU A 95 2.59 -5.73 1.07
CA GLU A 95 3.70 -6.04 1.97
C GLU A 95 5.05 -5.81 1.29
N ARG A 96 5.23 -6.25 0.03
CA ARG A 96 6.48 -6.00 -0.72
C ARG A 96 6.70 -4.52 -1.03
N LEU A 97 5.65 -3.81 -1.43
CA LEU A 97 5.76 -2.38 -1.77
C LEU A 97 6.12 -1.53 -0.55
N SER A 98 5.62 -1.91 0.62
CA SER A 98 5.89 -1.17 1.87
C SER A 98 7.39 -1.05 2.19
N GLU A 99 8.21 -2.03 1.77
CA GLU A 99 9.67 -2.02 1.96
C GLU A 99 10.36 -0.91 1.13
N SER A 100 9.69 -0.40 0.10
CA SER A 100 10.16 0.65 -0.80
C SER A 100 9.42 1.97 -0.63
N ILE A 101 8.58 2.09 0.40
CA ILE A 101 7.76 3.27 0.67
C ILE A 101 7.99 3.69 2.12
N CYS A 102 8.32 4.97 2.32
CA CYS A 102 8.57 5.51 3.63
C CYS A 102 7.34 5.41 4.52
N GLU A 103 7.46 4.71 5.65
CA GLU A 103 6.33 4.49 6.54
C GLU A 103 5.82 5.78 7.20
N LEU A 104 6.58 6.90 7.21
CA LEU A 104 6.09 8.15 7.80
C LEU A 104 5.36 9.08 6.83
N CYS A 105 5.71 9.06 5.54
CA CYS A 105 5.16 10.04 4.58
C CYS A 105 4.72 9.47 3.24
N GLY A 106 4.90 8.17 2.99
CA GLY A 106 4.47 7.54 1.74
C GLY A 106 5.34 7.88 0.53
N ALA A 107 6.40 8.68 0.70
CA ALA A 107 7.38 8.94 -0.35
C ALA A 107 8.23 7.68 -0.61
N PRO A 108 8.80 7.51 -1.83
CA PRO A 108 9.74 6.45 -2.14
C PRO A 108 10.88 6.38 -1.12
N GLY A 109 11.21 5.17 -0.72
CA GLY A 109 12.22 4.91 0.29
C GLY A 109 12.81 3.51 0.15
N CYS A 110 13.58 3.12 1.14
CA CYS A 110 14.07 1.75 1.28
C CYS A 110 14.23 1.40 2.76
N ILE A 111 14.49 0.13 3.05
CA ILE A 111 14.78 -0.31 4.42
C ILE A 111 16.14 0.24 4.85
N HIS A 112 16.14 0.97 5.97
CA HIS A 112 17.33 1.41 6.67
C HIS A 112 17.41 0.76 8.06
N GLU A 113 18.63 0.47 8.51
CA GLU A 113 18.90 0.08 9.89
C GLU A 113 19.40 1.29 10.68
N ARG A 114 18.77 1.56 11.82
CA ARG A 114 19.22 2.57 12.79
C ARG A 114 19.13 2.00 14.19
N ASP A 115 20.26 1.96 14.89
CA ASP A 115 20.37 1.47 16.27
C ASP A 115 19.78 0.06 16.46
N GLY A 116 19.94 -0.82 15.47
CA GLY A 116 19.43 -2.19 15.47
C GLY A 116 17.93 -2.33 15.15
N TRP A 117 17.27 -1.26 14.71
CA TRP A 117 15.88 -1.26 14.26
C TRP A 117 15.80 -1.04 12.74
N LEU A 118 15.04 -1.89 12.05
CA LEU A 118 14.77 -1.78 10.62
C LEU A 118 13.52 -0.95 10.39
N SER A 119 13.57 0.01 9.47
CA SER A 119 12.41 0.81 9.07
C SER A 119 12.50 1.24 7.61
N ALA A 120 11.37 1.27 6.90
CA ALA A 120 11.31 1.84 5.54
C ALA A 120 11.29 3.37 5.62
N ARG A 121 12.36 4.02 5.16
CA ARG A 121 12.51 5.48 5.22
C ARG A 121 12.90 6.04 3.85
N CYS A 122 12.44 7.24 3.55
CA CYS A 122 13.01 8.04 2.47
C CYS A 122 14.30 8.72 2.96
N GLN A 123 15.07 9.33 2.04
CA GLN A 123 16.32 10.01 2.39
C GLN A 123 16.18 11.07 3.49
N HIS A 124 15.02 11.76 3.55
CA HIS A 124 14.74 12.72 4.61
C HIS A 124 14.52 12.01 5.95
N HIS A 125 13.66 10.98 5.95
CA HIS A 125 13.29 10.27 7.18
C HIS A 125 14.31 9.25 7.68
N GLU A 126 15.36 8.97 6.90
CA GLU A 126 16.55 8.29 7.40
C GLU A 126 17.22 9.13 8.50
N LYS A 127 17.24 10.46 8.34
CA LYS A 127 17.94 11.40 9.22
C LYS A 127 17.03 12.02 10.27
N TYR A 128 15.81 12.38 9.87
CA TYR A 128 14.85 13.13 10.68
C TYR A 128 13.60 12.29 10.93
N SER A 129 13.02 12.35 12.12
CA SER A 129 11.76 11.65 12.43
C SER A 129 10.54 12.55 12.33
N GLU A 130 10.72 13.84 12.06
CA GLU A 130 9.64 14.82 11.98
C GLU A 130 8.94 14.72 10.64
N THR A 131 7.61 14.70 10.68
CA THR A 131 6.78 14.81 9.48
C THR A 131 5.84 16.00 9.63
N SER A 132 5.53 16.63 8.49
CA SER A 132 4.32 17.42 8.35
C SER A 132 3.33 16.54 7.60
N PRO A 133 2.56 15.68 8.29
CA PRO A 133 1.67 14.76 7.60
C PRO A 133 0.66 15.58 6.78
N PRO A 134 0.36 15.13 5.54
CA PRO A 134 -0.65 15.78 4.74
C PRO A 134 -2.03 15.60 5.40
N ASP A 135 -3.00 16.42 5.00
CA ASP A 135 -4.37 16.25 5.51
C ASP A 135 -5.00 14.93 5.03
N SER A 136 -6.08 14.51 5.69
CA SER A 136 -6.78 13.26 5.35
C SER A 136 -7.28 13.21 3.91
N SER A 137 -7.58 14.35 3.28
CA SER A 137 -8.05 14.40 1.90
C SER A 137 -6.93 14.06 0.90
N ALA A 138 -5.69 14.48 1.21
CA ALA A 138 -4.53 14.16 0.40
C ALA A 138 -4.16 12.67 0.52
N TRP A 139 -4.24 12.11 1.73
CA TRP A 139 -4.09 10.67 1.94
C TRP A 139 -5.14 9.85 1.16
N LEU A 140 -6.40 10.27 1.19
CA LEU A 140 -7.48 9.63 0.43
C LEU A 140 -7.22 9.65 -1.08
N ARG A 141 -6.88 10.81 -1.66
CA ARG A 141 -6.55 10.92 -3.09
C ARG A 141 -5.37 10.03 -3.48
N GLN A 142 -4.37 9.92 -2.61
CA GLN A 142 -3.24 9.03 -2.83
C GLN A 142 -3.68 7.56 -2.80
N GLY A 143 -4.54 7.18 -1.84
CA GLY A 143 -5.13 5.84 -1.77
C GLY A 143 -5.91 5.48 -3.02
N GLU A 144 -6.83 6.35 -3.47
CA GLU A 144 -7.61 6.18 -4.70
C GLU A 144 -6.70 6.01 -5.93
N SER A 145 -5.69 6.87 -6.08
CA SER A 145 -4.73 6.78 -7.20
C SER A 145 -3.93 5.47 -7.15
N LEU A 146 -3.54 5.01 -5.96
CA LEU A 146 -2.83 3.75 -5.79
C LEU A 146 -3.71 2.56 -6.10
N THR A 147 -4.99 2.56 -5.71
CA THR A 147 -5.96 1.50 -6.07
C THR A 147 -5.93 1.23 -7.57
N GLU A 148 -6.13 2.27 -8.38
CA GLU A 148 -6.18 2.15 -9.84
C GLU A 148 -4.85 1.66 -10.43
N VAL A 149 -3.72 2.15 -9.92
CA VAL A 149 -2.39 1.75 -10.38
C VAL A 149 -2.08 0.30 -10.02
N LEU A 150 -2.40 -0.13 -8.80
CA LEU A 150 -2.11 -1.49 -8.34
C LEU A 150 -2.98 -2.52 -9.07
N GLU A 151 -4.25 -2.21 -9.30
CA GLU A 151 -5.14 -3.06 -10.10
C GLU A 151 -4.60 -3.24 -11.52
N ALA A 152 -4.31 -2.14 -12.21
CA ALA A 152 -3.82 -2.18 -13.59
C ALA A 152 -2.44 -2.85 -13.69
N ALA A 153 -1.53 -2.58 -12.74
CA ALA A 153 -0.22 -3.21 -12.72
C ALA A 153 -0.32 -4.73 -12.44
N LEU A 154 -1.18 -5.18 -11.53
CA LEU A 154 -1.40 -6.61 -11.29
C LEU A 154 -1.97 -7.31 -12.52
N ALA A 155 -2.93 -6.67 -13.21
CA ALA A 155 -3.48 -7.20 -14.45
C ALA A 155 -2.39 -7.37 -15.51
N LEU A 156 -1.51 -6.37 -15.67
CA LEU A 156 -0.38 -6.41 -16.59
C LEU A 156 0.55 -7.61 -16.37
N PHE A 157 0.73 -8.03 -15.11
CA PHE A 157 1.58 -9.16 -14.74
C PHE A 157 0.80 -10.43 -14.38
N ALA A 158 -0.44 -10.57 -14.85
CA ALA A 158 -1.28 -11.75 -14.65
C ALA A 158 -1.37 -12.19 -13.18
N LEU A 159 -1.64 -11.23 -12.29
CA LEU A 159 -1.73 -11.41 -10.83
C LEU A 159 -0.43 -11.93 -10.18
N ASN A 160 0.73 -11.68 -10.79
CA ASN A 160 2.01 -11.99 -10.16
C ASN A 160 2.49 -10.82 -9.31
N SER A 161 2.22 -10.86 -8.02
CA SER A 161 2.62 -9.84 -7.04
C SER A 161 4.13 -9.54 -7.04
N THR A 162 4.98 -10.56 -7.23
CA THR A 162 6.45 -10.40 -7.23
C THR A 162 6.94 -9.64 -8.46
N GLN A 163 6.41 -9.95 -9.65
CA GLN A 163 6.75 -9.22 -10.87
C GLN A 163 6.17 -7.81 -10.84
N THR A 164 4.95 -7.67 -10.32
CA THR A 164 4.26 -6.39 -10.17
C THR A 164 5.02 -5.45 -9.25
N SER A 165 5.36 -5.90 -8.03
CA SER A 165 6.12 -5.08 -7.09
C SER A 165 7.49 -4.71 -7.65
N ARG A 166 8.19 -5.67 -8.26
CA ARG A 166 9.48 -5.42 -8.90
C ARG A 166 9.36 -4.34 -9.97
N TRP A 167 8.36 -4.39 -10.83
CA TRP A 167 8.17 -3.39 -11.87
C TRP A 167 7.85 -2.01 -11.28
N LEU A 168 6.95 -1.96 -10.29
CA LEU A 168 6.54 -0.72 -9.63
C LEU A 168 7.70 0.02 -8.93
N VAL A 169 8.70 -0.71 -8.42
CA VAL A 169 9.85 -0.13 -7.70
C VAL A 169 11.15 -0.10 -8.53
N SER A 170 11.14 -0.63 -9.76
CA SER A 170 12.33 -0.61 -10.62
C SER A 170 12.40 0.64 -11.49
N PRO A 171 13.59 1.24 -11.65
CA PRO A 171 13.82 2.32 -12.60
C PRO A 171 13.31 2.03 -14.02
N ALA A 172 12.48 2.93 -14.56
CA ALA A 172 11.95 2.85 -15.90
C ALA A 172 12.50 3.98 -16.79
N ARG A 173 12.98 3.64 -17.99
CA ARG A 173 13.48 4.63 -18.96
C ARG A 173 12.41 5.66 -19.34
N ALA A 174 11.15 5.24 -19.40
CA ALA A 174 9.99 6.08 -19.70
C ALA A 174 9.83 7.25 -18.70
N PHE A 175 10.35 7.10 -17.48
CA PHE A 175 10.28 8.12 -16.42
C PHE A 175 11.66 8.71 -16.09
N GLY A 176 12.59 8.69 -17.06
CA GLY A 176 13.93 9.23 -16.83
C GLY A 176 14.71 8.49 -15.74
N MET A 177 14.54 7.17 -15.66
CA MET A 177 15.11 6.28 -14.64
C MET A 177 14.48 6.38 -13.24
N LYS A 178 13.36 7.09 -13.08
CA LYS A 178 12.49 6.91 -11.91
C LYS A 178 11.69 5.62 -12.05
N SER A 179 11.39 4.97 -10.94
CA SER A 179 10.41 3.89 -10.86
C SER A 179 8.98 4.44 -10.98
N PRO A 180 7.99 3.59 -11.31
CA PRO A 180 6.59 3.98 -11.25
C PRO A 180 6.18 4.60 -9.90
N VAL A 181 6.59 4.02 -8.77
CA VAL A 181 6.29 4.55 -7.42
C VAL A 181 6.93 5.93 -7.19
N GLU A 182 8.14 6.17 -7.71
CA GLU A 182 8.75 7.51 -7.70
C GLU A 182 8.01 8.48 -8.60
N GLN A 183 7.61 8.05 -9.80
CA GLN A 183 6.87 8.89 -10.74
C GLN A 183 5.52 9.33 -10.17
N LEU A 184 4.86 8.51 -9.35
CA LEU A 184 3.60 8.88 -8.67
C LEU A 184 3.72 10.10 -7.76
N GLN A 185 4.93 10.50 -7.34
CA GLN A 185 5.15 11.71 -6.54
C GLN A 185 5.27 12.98 -7.39
N GLU A 186 5.38 12.85 -8.71
CA GLU A 186 5.54 13.97 -9.62
C GLU A 186 4.20 14.58 -10.01
N HIS A 187 4.26 15.82 -10.51
CA HIS A 187 3.09 16.45 -11.12
C HIS A 187 2.60 15.62 -12.31
N ASN A 188 1.31 15.26 -12.34
CA ASN A 188 0.71 14.31 -13.29
C ASN A 188 1.25 12.87 -13.24
N GLY A 189 1.98 12.49 -12.19
CA GLY A 189 2.60 11.18 -12.05
C GLY A 189 1.65 10.01 -12.25
N PHE A 190 0.44 10.09 -11.68
CA PHE A 190 -0.62 9.11 -11.87
C PHE A 190 -0.94 8.89 -13.36
N HIS A 191 -1.19 9.97 -14.11
CA HIS A 191 -1.52 9.90 -15.53
C HIS A 191 -0.37 9.30 -16.34
N ASP A 192 0.88 9.66 -16.02
CA ASP A 192 2.06 9.15 -16.70
C ASP A 192 2.22 7.64 -16.49
N VAL A 193 2.00 7.16 -15.26
CA VAL A 193 2.07 5.73 -14.91
C VAL A 193 0.97 4.93 -15.61
N MET A 194 -0.28 5.39 -15.54
CA MET A 194 -1.40 4.72 -16.21
C MET A 194 -1.23 4.69 -17.74
N THR A 195 -0.71 5.79 -18.32
CA THR A 195 -0.38 5.84 -19.75
C THR A 195 0.70 4.82 -20.10
N LEU A 196 1.73 4.64 -19.26
CA LEU A 196 2.75 3.63 -19.50
C LEU A 196 2.18 2.22 -19.41
N ILE A 197 1.34 1.92 -18.41
CA ILE A 197 0.70 0.60 -18.27
C ILE A 197 -0.07 0.26 -19.55
N GLY A 198 -0.96 1.15 -20.00
CA GLY A 198 -1.72 0.94 -21.24
C GLY A 198 -0.81 0.75 -22.46
N ARG A 199 0.27 1.53 -22.57
CA ARG A 199 1.26 1.34 -23.65
C ARG A 199 1.91 -0.04 -23.62
N ILE A 200 2.24 -0.58 -22.44
CA ILE A 200 2.83 -1.93 -22.32
C ILE A 200 1.80 -2.99 -22.71
N GLU A 201 0.55 -2.86 -22.28
CA GLU A 201 -0.54 -3.78 -22.64
C GLU A 201 -0.74 -3.90 -24.16
N TYR A 202 -0.63 -2.77 -24.89
CA TYR A 202 -0.72 -2.74 -26.36
C TYR A 202 0.62 -2.97 -27.07
N GLY A 203 1.69 -3.35 -26.36
CA GLY A 203 2.99 -3.70 -26.95
C GLY A 203 3.84 -2.51 -27.44
N VAL A 204 3.55 -1.29 -26.99
CA VAL A 204 4.26 -0.06 -27.38
C VAL A 204 5.43 0.22 -26.42
N LEU A 205 6.53 -0.51 -26.61
CA LEU A 205 7.79 -0.30 -25.89
C LEU A 205 8.61 0.80 -26.58
N ARG A 206 8.55 2.04 -26.09
CA ARG A 206 9.48 3.12 -26.48
C ARG A 206 9.90 3.91 -25.26
#